data_AF-A0AB35NGV5-F1
#
_entry.id   AF-A0AB35NGV5-F1
#
_cell.length_a   1.000
_cell.length_b   1.000
_cell.length_c   1.000
_cell.angle_alpha   90.00
_cell.angle_beta   90.00
_cell.angle_gamma   90.00
#
_symmetry.space_group_name_H-M   'P 1'
#
loop_
_entity.id
_entity.type
_entity.pdbx_description
1 polymer ?
#
loop_
_entity_poly.entity_id
_entity_poly.type
_entity_poly.pdbx_seq_one_letter_code
_entity_poly.pdbx_strand_id
1 'polypeptide(L)' 'MFICVCKAVSDKAIKQAIAEGADSMRALKNQLGVGSQCGKCLCQAAQLLHNELVKQQPSADIIDTLAKPAA' A
#
# COMPACT_ATOMS: atom_id res chain seq x y z
N MET A 1 -11.35 7.06 -6.34
CA MET A 1 -12.12 7.71 -5.24
C MET A 1 -11.19 8.49 -4.31
N PHE A 2 -11.64 9.60 -3.71
CA PHE A 2 -10.86 10.26 -2.66
C PHE A 2 -10.94 9.48 -1.34
N ILE A 3 -9.79 9.12 -0.81
CA ILE A 3 -9.66 8.49 0.50
C ILE A 3 -9.51 9.57 1.58
N CYS A 4 -8.72 10.62 1.31
CA CYS A 4 -8.54 11.75 2.22
C CYS A 4 -8.96 13.05 1.55
N VAL A 5 -10.10 13.61 1.96
CA VAL A 5 -10.60 14.89 1.43
C VAL A 5 -9.70 16.06 1.87
N CYS A 6 -9.29 16.06 3.13
CA CYS A 6 -8.41 17.05 3.75
C CYS A 6 -7.11 17.35 2.96
N LYS A 7 -6.53 16.31 2.35
CA LYS A 7 -5.26 16.39 1.62
C LYS A 7 -5.40 16.04 0.14
N ALA A 8 -6.64 15.94 -0.35
CA ALA A 8 -6.96 15.52 -1.72
C ALA A 8 -6.20 14.23 -2.14
N VAL A 9 -6.13 13.23 -1.27
CA VAL A 9 -5.46 11.95 -1.55
C VAL A 9 -6.47 10.95 -2.10
N SER A 10 -6.23 10.48 -3.32
CA SER A 10 -7.03 9.44 -3.97
C SER A 10 -6.54 8.03 -3.65
N ASP A 11 -7.41 7.05 -3.88
CA ASP A 11 -7.07 5.63 -3.91
C ASP A 11 -5.89 5.33 -4.85
N LYS A 12 -5.89 5.92 -6.04
CA LYS A 12 -4.79 5.80 -7.01
C LYS A 12 -3.48 6.35 -6.44
N ALA A 13 -3.51 7.49 -5.76
CA ALA A 13 -2.32 8.06 -5.14
C ALA A 13 -1.74 7.14 -4.06
N ILE A 14 -2.59 6.51 -3.23
CA ILE A 14 -2.13 5.55 -2.23
C ILE A 14 -1.55 4.30 -2.90
N LYS A 15 -2.24 3.73 -3.90
CA LYS A 15 -1.74 2.56 -4.65
C LYS A 15 -0.38 2.83 -5.31
N GLN A 16 -0.21 4.02 -5.89
CA GLN A 16 1.04 4.43 -6.50
C GLN A 16 2.16 4.55 -5.46
N ALA A 17 1.90 5.19 -4.31
CA ALA A 17 2.87 5.27 -3.22
C ALA A 17 3.28 3.87 -2.71
N ILE A 18 2.35 2.92 -2.65
CA ILE A 18 2.66 1.53 -2.28
C ILE A 18 3.53 0.86 -3.35
N ALA A 19 3.23 1.06 -4.63
CA ALA A 19 4.07 0.56 -5.73
C ALA A 19 5.49 1.16 -5.72
N GLU A 20 5.63 2.39 -5.19
CA GLU A 20 6.91 3.07 -4.97
C GLU A 20 7.60 2.65 -3.65
N GLY A 21 7.01 1.72 -2.89
CA GLY A 21 7.61 1.11 -1.70
C GLY A 21 7.01 1.55 -0.35
N ALA A 22 5.91 2.31 -0.33
CA ALA A 22 5.23 2.62 0.91
C ALA A 22 4.54 1.37 1.49
N ASP A 23 4.99 0.91 2.66
CA ASP A 23 4.53 -0.31 3.33
C ASP A 23 3.74 -0.05 4.62
N SER A 24 3.59 1.22 5.00
CA SER A 24 3.05 1.60 6.30
C SER A 24 2.25 2.91 6.23
N MET A 25 1.30 3.06 7.15
CA MET A 25 0.55 4.32 7.29
C MET A 25 1.46 5.52 7.59
N ARG A 26 2.61 5.29 8.25
CA ARG A 26 3.62 6.33 8.47
C ARG A 26 4.28 6.75 7.15
N ALA A 27 4.65 5.80 6.29
CA ALA A 27 5.20 6.11 4.96
C ALA A 27 4.18 6.89 4.12
N LEU A 28 2.92 6.42 4.07
CA LEU A 28 1.85 7.12 3.34
C LEU A 28 1.60 8.54 3.89
N LYS A 29 1.61 8.72 5.21
CA LYS A 29 1.46 10.05 5.82
C LYS A 29 2.62 10.96 5.42
N ASN A 30 3.85 10.46 5.41
CA ASN A 30 5.02 11.27 5.07
C ASN A 30 5.04 11.67 3.60
N GLN A 31 4.64 10.77 2.70
CA GLN A 31 4.64 11.02 1.25
C GLN A 31 3.42 11.82 0.77
N LEU A 32 2.22 11.48 1.26
CA LEU A 32 0.96 12.00 0.73
C LEU A 32 0.22 12.93 1.71
N GLY A 33 0.68 13.02 2.96
CA GLY A 33 -0.04 13.73 4.02
C GLY A 33 -1.32 13.04 4.50
N VAL A 34 -1.65 11.83 4.02
CA VAL A 34 -2.90 11.14 4.41
C VAL A 34 -2.99 10.98 5.93
N GLY A 35 -4.16 11.30 6.50
CA GLY A 35 -4.39 11.21 7.94
C GLY A 35 -3.72 12.29 8.80
N SER A 36 -3.04 13.29 8.21
CA SER A 36 -2.35 14.35 8.96
C SER A 36 -3.22 15.52 9.45
N GLN A 37 -4.51 15.56 9.07
CA GLN A 37 -5.45 16.59 9.51
C GLN A 37 -6.53 16.00 10.45
N CYS A 38 -7.72 15.70 9.94
CA CYS A 38 -8.85 15.28 10.78
C CYS A 38 -8.86 13.79 11.16
N GLY A 39 -7.98 12.97 10.58
CA GLY A 39 -7.85 11.53 10.87
C GLY A 39 -8.99 10.64 10.38
N LYS A 40 -10.12 11.16 9.89
CA LYS A 40 -11.30 10.37 9.49
C LYS A 40 -11.04 9.30 8.41
N CYS A 41 -10.02 9.51 7.58
CA CYS A 41 -9.64 8.57 6.52
C CYS A 41 -8.74 7.41 6.99
N LEU A 42 -8.25 7.41 8.25
CA LEU A 42 -7.21 6.49 8.70
C LEU A 42 -7.62 5.02 8.56
N CYS A 43 -8.83 4.65 8.99
CA CYS A 43 -9.31 3.27 8.87
C CYS A 43 -9.37 2.82 7.40
N GLN A 44 -9.96 3.64 6.53
CA GLN A 44 -10.11 3.31 5.11
C GLN A 44 -8.75 3.25 4.39
N ALA A 45 -7.84 4.17 4.70
CA ALA A 45 -6.48 4.16 4.14
C ALA A 45 -5.69 2.93 4.60
N ALA A 46 -5.80 2.54 5.88
CA ALA A 46 -5.13 1.36 6.42
C ALA A 46 -5.67 0.07 5.81
N GLN A 47 -6.99 -0.04 5.61
CA GLN A 47 -7.61 -1.17 4.91
C GLN A 47 -7.12 -1.28 3.47
N LEU A 48 -7.05 -0.16 2.75
CA LEU A 48 -6.55 -0.13 1.38
C LEU A 48 -5.07 -0.55 1.33
N LEU A 49 -4.23 -0.02 2.23
CA LEU A 49 -2.82 -0.40 2.35
C LEU A 49 -2.67 -1.91 2.56
N HIS A 50 -3.37 -2.47 3.56
CA HIS A 50 -3.34 -3.90 3.84
C HIS A 50 -3.76 -4.73 2.63
N ASN A 51 -4.88 -4.38 1.99
CA ASN A 51 -5.40 -5.11 0.84
C ASN A 51 -4.44 -5.08 -0.35
N GLU A 52 -3.74 -3.97 -0.59
CA GLU A 52 -2.78 -3.89 -1.69
C GLU A 52 -1.47 -4.64 -1.36
N LEU A 53 -0.97 -4.57 -0.12
CA LEU A 53 0.21 -5.33 0.29
C LEU A 53 -0.02 -6.85 0.26
N VAL A 54 -1.21 -7.32 0.65
CA VAL A 54 -1.58 -8.74 0.53
C VAL A 54 -1.64 -9.18 -0.94
N LYS A 55 -2.12 -8.32 -1.85
CA LYS A 55 -2.11 -8.62 -3.30
C LYS A 55 -0.70 -8.62 -3.90
N GLN A 56 0.24 -7.88 -3.32
CA GLN A 56 1.63 -7.80 -3.76
C GLN A 56 2.48 -8.98 -3.26
N GLN A 57 1.97 -9.85 -2.39
CA GLN A 57 2.67 -11.05 -1.95
C GLN A 57 2.70 -12.07 -3.11
N PRO A 58 3.87 -12.41 -3.66
CA PRO A 58 3.97 -13.41 -4.69
C PRO A 58 3.94 -14.79 -4.03
N SER A 59 2.79 -15.46 -4.08
CA SER A 59 2.71 -16.89 -3.85
C SER A 59 3.37 -17.72 -4.98
N ALA A 60 3.96 -17.07 -5.99
CA ALA A 60 4.58 -17.71 -7.15
C ALA A 60 6.13 -17.79 -7.11
N ASP A 61 6.83 -16.88 -6.44
CA ASP A 61 8.30 -16.78 -6.59
C ASP A 61 9.07 -17.83 -5.76
N ILE A 62 8.48 -18.35 -4.68
CA ILE A 62 9.13 -19.37 -3.84
C ILE A 62 9.00 -20.77 -4.49
N ILE A 63 7.93 -21.03 -5.25
CA ILE A 63 7.73 -22.34 -5.87
C ILE A 63 8.65 -22.53 -7.09
N ASP A 64 8.92 -21.48 -7.87
CA ASP A 64 9.80 -21.57 -9.04
C ASP A 64 11.27 -21.79 -8.67
N THR A 65 11.73 -21.25 -7.54
CA THR A 65 13.12 -21.39 -7.10
C THR A 65 13.43 -22.78 -6.52
N LEU A 66 12.42 -23.49 -5.97
CA LEU A 66 12.59 -24.85 -5.43
C LEU A 66 12.43 -25.96 -6.48
N ALA A 67 11.96 -25.63 -7.69
CA ALA A 67 11.76 -26.60 -8.78
C ALA A 67 12.97 -26.77 -9.71
N LYS A 68 14.08 -26.05 -9.48
CA LYS A 68 15.29 -26.17 -10.30
C LYS A 68 16.19 -27.26 -9.72
N PRO A 69 16.36 -28.44 -10.37
CA PRO A 69 17.35 -29.40 -9.92
C PRO A 69 18.73 -28.75 -10.05
N ALA A 70 19.53 -28.87 -8.98
CA ALA A 70 20.95 -28.56 -9.02
C ALA A 70 21.59 -29.42 -10.12
N ALA A 71 22.15 -28.75 -11.13
CA ALA A 71 23.07 -29.34 -12.09
C ALA A 71 24.48 -28.86 -11.74
#